data_AF-A0A8C8VQJ8-F1
#
_entry.id   AF-A0A8C8VQJ8-F1
#
_cell.length_a   1.000
_cell.length_b   1.000
_cell.length_c   1.000
_cell.angle_alpha   90.00
_cell.angle_beta   90.00
_cell.angle_gamma   90.00
#
_symmetry.space_group_name_H-M   'P 1'
#
loop_
_entity.id
_entity.type
_entity.pdbx_description
1 polymer ?
#
loop_
_entity_poly.entity_id
_entity_poly.type
_entity_poly.pdbx_seq_one_letter_code
_entity_poly.pdbx_strand_id
1 'polypeptide(L)'
;MLRAVLGRRHCSCVRLRRSLCPSLPSSSGCPASPLSPRSLGRLSSPSSSRGVQGSCLQPGANNVKPLEGVKILDLTRVLAGPFATMNLGDLGAEVIKVERPGVGDDTRAWGPPFVGTESVYFLSVNRNKKSIAVNIKNPKGAKIIRELAAVSDVFVENYVPGKLAEMGLGYEDINEIAPHIVYCSITDSTFTRLVSTPADRMRNIWRRAQRNREDMFQDLLKTAQESPRENR
;
A
#
# COMPACT_ATOMS: atom_id res chain seq x y z
N MET A 1 -36.71 18.84 47.11
CA MET A 1 -35.46 19.13 47.85
C MET A 1 -34.33 18.42 47.09
N LEU A 2 -33.28 19.01 46.54
CA LEU A 2 -32.72 20.37 46.51
C LEU A 2 -31.95 20.52 45.17
N ARG A 3 -31.98 21.74 44.62
CA ARG A 3 -31.15 22.35 43.55
C ARG A 3 -29.63 22.22 43.84
N ALA A 4 -28.65 22.56 43.00
CA ALA A 4 -28.39 22.84 41.57
C ALA A 4 -26.98 23.47 41.53
N VAL A 5 -26.05 23.11 40.61
CA VAL A 5 -25.04 24.04 40.05
C VAL A 5 -24.64 23.57 38.63
N LEU A 6 -24.67 24.52 37.70
CA LEU A 6 -24.41 24.45 36.25
C LEU A 6 -22.92 24.49 35.88
N GLY A 7 -22.59 24.02 34.66
CA GLY A 7 -21.35 24.39 33.96
C GLY A 7 -21.19 23.81 32.55
N ARG A 8 -21.82 24.42 31.53
CA ARG A 8 -21.56 24.20 30.09
C ARG A 8 -20.46 25.14 29.57
N ARG A 9 -19.55 24.67 28.69
CA ARG A 9 -18.76 25.48 27.72
C ARG A 9 -18.41 24.59 26.52
N HIS A 10 -19.09 24.64 25.37
CA HIS A 10 -18.93 25.50 24.18
C HIS A 10 -17.51 25.58 23.57
N CYS A 11 -17.41 24.97 22.37
CA CYS A 11 -16.36 25.16 21.37
C CYS A 11 -16.39 26.59 20.80
N SER A 12 -15.21 27.19 20.60
CA SER A 12 -15.03 28.40 19.80
C SER A 12 -13.78 28.24 18.93
N CYS A 13 -14.02 28.24 17.62
CA CYS A 13 -13.07 28.28 16.53
C CYS A 13 -12.40 29.66 16.46
N VAL A 14 -11.06 29.74 16.46
CA VAL A 14 -10.32 30.99 16.22
C VAL A 14 -9.46 30.85 14.96
N ARG A 15 -9.82 31.67 13.95
CA ARG A 15 -9.09 31.91 12.71
C ARG A 15 -7.73 32.56 12.99
N LEU A 16 -6.68 32.10 12.31
CA LEU A 16 -5.41 32.83 12.15
C LEU A 16 -5.13 33.06 10.66
N ARG A 17 -5.09 34.33 10.22
CA ARG A 17 -4.39 34.78 9.00
C ARG A 17 -3.85 36.22 9.14
N ARG A 18 -2.52 36.31 8.94
CA ARG A 18 -1.68 37.34 8.27
C ARG A 18 -1.54 38.78 8.79
N SER A 19 -0.36 39.34 8.45
CA SER A 19 0.19 40.72 8.60
C SER A 19 1.01 40.94 9.89
N LEU A 20 2.21 41.54 9.99
CA LEU A 20 3.17 42.25 9.10
C LEU A 20 4.57 42.24 9.78
N CYS A 21 5.63 42.52 9.01
CA CYS A 21 7.02 42.73 9.46
C CYS A 21 7.19 43.90 10.46
N PRO A 22 8.33 43.95 11.17
CA PRO A 22 9.04 45.23 11.34
C PRO A 22 10.56 45.17 11.05
N SER A 23 11.06 46.32 10.61
CA SER A 23 12.38 46.67 10.08
C SER A 23 13.45 47.01 11.14
N LEU A 24 14.71 46.87 10.72
CA LEU A 24 15.98 47.19 11.41
C LEU A 24 16.27 48.70 11.55
N PRO A 25 17.10 49.12 12.54
CA PRO A 25 17.76 50.43 12.55
C PRO A 25 19.25 50.38 12.13
N SER A 26 19.76 51.58 11.82
CA SER A 26 20.95 51.94 11.04
C SER A 26 22.18 52.44 11.84
N SER A 27 23.29 52.63 11.11
CA SER A 27 24.59 53.32 11.41
C SER A 27 25.64 52.47 12.15
N SER A 28 26.93 52.45 11.80
CA SER A 28 27.82 53.46 11.21
C SER A 28 29.12 52.83 10.63
N GLY A 29 29.70 53.43 9.58
CA GLY A 29 31.15 53.36 9.32
C GLY A 29 31.62 52.82 7.96
N CYS A 30 31.85 53.71 7.00
CA CYS A 30 32.72 53.48 5.83
C CYS A 30 34.20 53.66 6.22
N PRO A 31 35.14 53.08 5.45
CA PRO A 31 35.84 53.94 4.51
C PRO A 31 36.07 53.32 3.12
N ALA A 32 36.22 54.21 2.14
CA ALA A 32 36.47 53.95 0.74
C ALA A 32 37.96 53.68 0.43
N SER A 33 38.22 52.97 -0.67
CA SER A 33 39.48 53.03 -1.42
C SER A 33 39.18 52.75 -2.91
N PRO A 34 39.66 53.56 -3.88
CA PRO A 34 39.36 53.38 -5.29
C PRO A 34 40.54 52.83 -6.12
N LEU A 35 40.25 52.53 -7.41
CA LEU A 35 41.12 52.25 -8.59
C LEU A 35 41.34 50.75 -8.90
N SER A 36 41.23 50.21 -10.13
CA SER A 36 41.30 50.77 -11.50
C SER A 36 40.49 49.94 -12.53
N PRO A 37 40.31 50.39 -13.79
CA PRO A 37 39.56 49.67 -14.83
C PRO A 37 40.46 49.04 -15.91
N ARG A 38 40.42 47.71 -16.07
CA ARG A 38 40.91 46.95 -17.24
C ARG A 38 40.15 45.62 -17.25
N SER A 39 39.71 44.99 -18.33
CA SER A 39 39.61 45.27 -19.76
C SER A 39 38.65 44.21 -20.30
N LEU A 40 37.85 44.54 -21.30
CA LEU A 40 37.01 43.61 -22.06
C LEU A 40 37.82 42.39 -22.54
N GLY A 41 37.35 41.19 -22.19
CA GLY A 41 37.80 39.92 -22.74
C GLY A 41 36.59 39.08 -23.13
N ARG A 42 36.23 39.12 -24.41
CA ARG A 42 35.22 38.29 -25.07
C ARG A 42 35.87 36.97 -25.49
N LEU A 43 35.43 35.84 -24.93
CA LEU A 43 35.64 34.49 -25.46
C LEU A 43 34.40 33.64 -25.07
N SER A 44 33.44 33.45 -25.97
CA SER A 44 33.26 32.25 -26.80
C SER A 44 32.99 30.95 -26.00
N SER A 45 31.72 30.54 -26.01
CA SER A 45 31.19 29.20 -25.67
C SER A 45 31.79 28.07 -26.53
N PRO A 46 31.43 26.77 -26.35
CA PRO A 46 30.90 26.02 -25.20
C PRO A 46 31.72 24.73 -24.90
N SER A 47 31.60 24.14 -23.72
CA SER A 47 31.95 22.72 -23.53
C SER A 47 30.86 21.98 -22.79
N SER A 48 30.36 20.95 -23.47
CA SER A 48 29.35 19.98 -23.05
C SER A 48 29.50 19.53 -21.60
N SER A 49 28.60 19.97 -20.73
CA SER A 49 28.11 19.11 -19.66
C SER A 49 26.85 18.44 -20.19
N ARG A 50 26.96 17.15 -20.51
CA ARG A 50 25.79 16.30 -20.71
C ARG A 50 25.06 16.26 -19.36
N GLY A 51 24.13 17.20 -19.18
CA GLY A 51 23.10 17.06 -18.17
C GLY A 51 22.37 15.77 -18.49
N VAL A 52 22.53 14.77 -17.62
CA VAL A 52 21.59 13.66 -17.55
C VAL A 52 20.25 14.31 -17.23
N GLN A 53 19.46 14.58 -18.26
CA GLN A 53 18.06 14.90 -18.10
C GLN A 53 17.48 13.67 -17.43
N GLY A 54 17.25 13.76 -16.11
CA GLY A 54 16.37 12.84 -15.43
C GLY A 54 15.04 12.97 -16.14
N SER A 55 14.72 11.99 -16.99
CA SER A 55 13.44 11.93 -17.65
C SER A 55 12.41 11.80 -16.54
N CYS A 56 11.70 12.90 -16.30
CA CYS A 56 10.43 12.88 -15.62
C CYS A 56 9.60 11.79 -16.30
N LEU A 57 9.36 10.70 -15.58
CA LEU A 57 8.46 9.63 -16.00
C LEU A 57 7.15 10.30 -16.43
N GLN A 58 6.89 10.29 -17.73
CA GLN A 58 5.66 10.82 -18.30
C GLN A 58 4.50 10.02 -17.68
N PRO A 59 3.54 10.66 -16.99
CA PRO A 59 2.36 9.98 -16.47
C PRO A 59 1.43 9.68 -17.65
N GLY A 60 1.73 8.62 -18.40
CA GLY A 60 1.02 8.30 -19.65
C GLY A 60 0.93 6.81 -19.98
N ALA A 61 1.57 5.92 -19.23
CA ALA A 61 1.18 4.52 -19.28
C ALA A 61 -0.08 4.37 -18.42
N ASN A 62 -1.19 3.93 -19.00
CA ASN A 62 -2.33 3.40 -18.25
C ASN A 62 -1.77 2.29 -17.35
N ASN A 63 -1.48 2.63 -16.10
CA ASN A 63 -0.75 1.78 -15.16
C ASN A 63 -1.70 0.75 -14.57
N VAL A 64 -2.33 -0.03 -15.46
CA VAL A 64 -3.24 -1.13 -15.12
C VAL A 64 -2.40 -2.16 -14.40
N LYS A 65 -2.64 -2.31 -13.10
CA LYS A 65 -1.88 -3.27 -12.32
C LYS A 65 -2.38 -4.69 -12.66
N PRO A 66 -1.51 -5.71 -12.77
CA PRO A 66 -1.92 -7.05 -13.23
C PRO A 66 -3.07 -7.67 -12.42
N LEU A 67 -3.16 -7.37 -11.13
CA LEU A 67 -4.20 -7.85 -10.21
C LEU A 67 -5.21 -6.77 -9.80
N GLU A 68 -5.31 -5.70 -10.58
CA GLU A 68 -6.31 -4.67 -10.33
C GLU A 68 -7.73 -5.27 -10.32
N GLY A 69 -8.50 -4.92 -9.28
CA GLY A 69 -9.85 -5.42 -9.04
C GLY A 69 -9.94 -6.78 -8.34
N VAL A 70 -8.81 -7.46 -8.08
CA VAL A 70 -8.79 -8.69 -7.29
C VAL A 70 -8.80 -8.35 -5.80
N LYS A 71 -9.69 -8.99 -5.03
CA LYS A 71 -9.80 -8.83 -3.58
C LYS A 71 -9.28 -10.04 -2.84
N ILE A 72 -8.39 -9.82 -1.88
CA ILE A 72 -7.72 -10.86 -1.10
C ILE A 72 -8.04 -10.65 0.38
N LEU A 73 -8.59 -11.68 1.00
CA LEU A 73 -8.80 -11.76 2.44
C LEU A 73 -7.64 -12.52 3.08
N ASP A 74 -6.80 -11.80 3.83
CA ASP A 74 -5.56 -12.27 4.43
C ASP A 74 -5.74 -12.50 5.94
N LEU A 75 -5.89 -13.76 6.34
CA LEU A 75 -5.95 -14.19 7.75
C LEU A 75 -4.58 -14.68 8.25
N THR A 76 -3.51 -14.41 7.52
CA THR A 76 -2.20 -14.96 7.82
C THR A 76 -1.43 -14.13 8.85
N ARG A 77 -0.45 -14.79 9.48
CA ARG A 77 0.45 -14.22 10.49
C ARG A 77 1.91 -14.51 10.19
N VAL A 78 2.81 -13.77 10.83
CA VAL A 78 4.26 -14.00 10.80
C VAL A 78 4.91 -13.61 9.46
N LEU A 79 5.17 -14.57 8.56
CA LEU A 79 6.03 -14.31 7.39
C LEU A 79 5.48 -14.86 6.09
N ALA A 80 5.33 -16.19 5.97
CA ALA A 80 5.04 -16.83 4.68
C ALA A 80 3.77 -16.29 4.01
N GLY A 81 2.67 -16.27 4.77
CA GLY A 81 1.40 -15.70 4.31
C GLY A 81 1.47 -14.20 4.06
N PRO A 82 1.92 -13.39 5.04
CA PRO A 82 2.00 -11.95 4.84
C PRO A 82 2.87 -11.53 3.66
N PHE A 83 3.99 -12.22 3.45
CA PHE A 83 4.87 -11.99 2.31
C PHE A 83 4.18 -12.33 0.97
N ALA A 84 3.50 -13.47 0.89
CA ALA A 84 2.77 -13.85 -0.32
C ALA A 84 1.70 -12.82 -0.69
N THR A 85 0.84 -12.44 0.27
CA THR A 85 -0.25 -11.49 0.03
C THR A 85 0.25 -10.07 -0.20
N MET A 86 1.37 -9.68 0.40
CA MET A 86 2.03 -8.39 0.12
C MET A 86 2.46 -8.30 -1.35
N ASN A 87 3.10 -9.35 -1.89
CA ASN A 87 3.49 -9.36 -3.31
C ASN A 87 2.25 -9.24 -4.22
N LEU A 88 1.14 -9.87 -3.86
CA LEU A 88 -0.12 -9.73 -4.62
C LEU A 88 -0.69 -8.31 -4.52
N GLY A 89 -0.57 -7.65 -3.36
CA GLY A 89 -0.92 -6.24 -3.19
C GLY A 89 -0.03 -5.29 -4.00
N ASP A 90 1.27 -5.58 -4.09
CA ASP A 90 2.22 -4.83 -4.93
C ASP A 90 1.82 -4.93 -6.42
N LEU A 91 1.30 -6.08 -6.84
CA LEU A 91 0.73 -6.32 -8.18
C LEU A 91 -0.68 -5.72 -8.38
N GLY A 92 -1.23 -5.00 -7.39
CA GLY A 92 -2.46 -4.24 -7.50
C GLY A 92 -3.72 -4.86 -6.91
N ALA A 93 -3.61 -6.02 -6.24
CA ALA A 93 -4.74 -6.58 -5.53
C ALA A 93 -5.11 -5.73 -4.31
N GLU A 94 -6.40 -5.66 -4.00
CA GLU A 94 -6.88 -5.11 -2.73
C GLU A 94 -6.76 -6.18 -1.64
N VAL A 95 -5.84 -5.97 -0.71
CA VAL A 95 -5.59 -6.94 0.38
C VAL A 95 -6.18 -6.42 1.70
N ILE A 96 -7.11 -7.19 2.28
CA ILE A 96 -7.69 -6.94 3.60
C ILE A 96 -7.06 -7.94 4.58
N LYS A 97 -6.17 -7.43 5.44
CA LYS A 97 -5.55 -8.19 6.52
C LYS A 97 -6.46 -8.20 7.75
N VAL A 98 -6.79 -9.39 8.22
CA VAL A 98 -7.58 -9.61 9.44
C VAL A 98 -6.64 -9.88 10.59
N GLU A 99 -6.78 -9.09 11.65
CA GLU A 99 -5.91 -9.18 12.81
C GLU A 99 -6.68 -9.29 14.12
N ARG A 100 -6.00 -9.74 15.18
CA ARG A 100 -6.62 -9.85 16.51
C ARG A 100 -6.77 -8.45 17.12
N PRO A 101 -7.93 -8.14 17.74
CA PRO A 101 -8.10 -6.89 18.48
C PRO A 101 -7.05 -6.71 19.58
N GLY A 102 -6.58 -5.48 19.76
CA GLY A 102 -5.62 -5.09 20.79
C GLY A 102 -4.15 -5.37 20.44
N VAL A 103 -3.84 -6.59 20.02
CA VAL A 103 -2.44 -7.03 19.76
C VAL A 103 -2.06 -7.04 18.27
N GLY A 104 -3.01 -7.31 17.38
CA GLY A 104 -2.74 -7.48 15.96
C GLY A 104 -1.98 -8.78 15.61
N ASP A 105 -1.22 -8.72 14.52
CA ASP A 105 -0.19 -9.70 14.15
C ASP A 105 0.96 -9.70 15.18
N ASP A 106 1.43 -10.88 15.56
CA ASP A 106 2.53 -11.05 16.53
C ASP A 106 3.79 -10.26 16.11
N THR A 107 4.02 -10.16 14.79
CA THR A 107 5.18 -9.44 14.25
C THR A 107 5.19 -7.95 14.54
N ARG A 108 4.05 -7.31 14.83
CA ARG A 108 4.00 -5.88 15.18
C ARG A 108 4.87 -5.53 16.39
N ALA A 109 4.96 -6.47 17.34
CA ALA A 109 5.77 -6.34 18.55
C ALA A 109 7.20 -6.88 18.42
N TRP A 110 7.53 -7.57 17.31
CA TRP A 110 8.84 -8.21 17.11
C TRP A 110 9.91 -7.21 16.67
N GLY A 111 10.40 -6.44 17.62
CA GLY A 111 11.59 -5.60 17.46
C GLY A 111 12.55 -5.78 18.64
N PRO A 112 13.58 -4.92 18.76
CA PRO A 112 13.95 -3.82 17.86
C PRO A 112 14.50 -4.29 16.49
N PRO A 113 14.51 -3.42 15.45
CA PRO A 113 14.14 -2.00 15.44
C PRO A 113 12.63 -1.73 15.24
N PHE A 114 12.17 -0.58 15.74
CA PHE A 114 10.79 -0.09 15.63
C PHE A 114 10.74 1.25 14.87
N VAL A 115 9.65 1.47 14.14
CA VAL A 115 9.28 2.77 13.55
C VAL A 115 7.93 3.18 14.12
N GLY A 116 7.93 4.17 15.01
CA GLY A 116 6.74 4.51 15.79
C GLY A 116 6.36 3.36 16.75
N THR A 117 5.11 2.89 16.66
CA THR A 117 4.59 1.78 17.48
C THR A 117 4.78 0.41 16.85
N GLU A 118 5.25 0.33 15.61
CA GLU A 118 5.30 -0.90 14.82
C GLU A 118 6.74 -1.36 14.60
N SER A 119 6.97 -2.67 14.63
CA SER A 119 8.28 -3.22 14.28
C SER A 119 8.59 -3.03 12.80
N VAL A 120 9.88 -2.92 12.48
CA VAL A 120 10.34 -2.95 11.08
C VAL A 120 10.00 -4.28 10.42
N TYR A 121 9.95 -5.37 11.20
CA TYR A 121 9.53 -6.68 10.70
C TYR A 121 8.13 -6.60 10.09
N PHE A 122 7.15 -6.13 10.85
CA PHE A 122 5.77 -6.03 10.39
C PHE A 122 5.65 -5.13 9.16
N LEU A 123 6.30 -3.97 9.20
CA LEU A 123 6.27 -3.00 8.10
C LEU A 123 6.89 -3.55 6.81
N SER A 124 7.91 -4.40 6.92
CA SER A 124 8.60 -4.98 5.75
C SER A 124 7.74 -5.96 4.94
N VAL A 125 6.75 -6.61 5.57
CA VAL A 125 5.92 -7.67 4.95
C VAL A 125 4.42 -7.38 4.90
N ASN A 126 3.98 -6.16 5.27
CA ASN A 126 2.56 -5.79 5.27
C ASN A 126 2.23 -4.44 4.61
N ARG A 127 3.11 -3.91 3.75
CA ARG A 127 2.78 -2.75 2.91
C ARG A 127 1.63 -3.07 1.95
N ASN A 128 0.92 -2.04 1.49
CA ASN A 128 -0.20 -2.14 0.53
C ASN A 128 -1.41 -2.95 1.03
N LYS A 129 -1.55 -3.15 2.35
CA LYS A 129 -2.69 -3.85 2.96
C LYS A 129 -3.56 -2.89 3.76
N LYS A 130 -4.87 -3.14 3.75
CA LYS A 130 -5.84 -2.55 4.69
C LYS A 130 -5.96 -3.49 5.88
N SER A 131 -5.85 -2.98 7.10
CA SER A 131 -5.96 -3.81 8.32
C SER A 131 -7.32 -3.62 8.99
N ILE A 132 -7.94 -4.72 9.41
CA ILE A 132 -9.13 -4.73 10.27
C ILE A 132 -8.89 -5.62 11.49
N ALA A 133 -9.37 -5.19 12.64
CA ALA A 133 -9.29 -5.96 13.88
C ALA A 133 -10.60 -6.73 14.11
N VAL A 134 -10.55 -8.06 14.05
CA VAL A 134 -11.74 -8.92 14.24
C VAL A 134 -11.39 -10.10 15.15
N ASN A 135 -12.17 -10.29 16.21
CA ASN A 135 -12.06 -11.49 17.04
C ASN A 135 -12.83 -12.65 16.41
N ILE A 136 -12.14 -13.47 15.63
CA ILE A 136 -12.73 -14.63 14.92
C ILE A 136 -13.23 -15.74 15.84
N LYS A 137 -12.80 -15.77 17.11
CA LYS A 137 -13.32 -16.74 18.10
C LYS A 137 -14.76 -16.44 18.52
N ASN A 138 -15.20 -15.19 18.34
CA ASN A 138 -16.59 -14.82 18.59
C ASN A 138 -17.42 -15.17 17.35
N PRO A 139 -18.60 -15.82 17.49
CA PRO A 139 -19.50 -16.10 16.36
C PRO A 139 -19.81 -14.87 15.50
N LYS A 140 -19.88 -13.67 16.09
CA LYS A 140 -20.06 -12.41 15.34
C LYS A 140 -18.84 -12.08 14.48
N GLY A 141 -17.63 -12.33 14.98
CA GLY A 141 -16.40 -12.14 14.23
C GLY A 141 -16.28 -13.13 13.08
N ALA A 142 -16.57 -14.41 13.32
CA ALA A 142 -16.64 -15.42 12.25
C ALA A 142 -17.66 -15.04 11.17
N LYS A 143 -18.82 -14.49 11.55
CA LYS A 143 -19.82 -13.99 10.60
C LYS A 143 -19.25 -12.87 9.70
N ILE A 144 -18.54 -11.90 10.28
CA ILE A 144 -17.89 -10.83 9.52
C ILE A 144 -16.89 -11.40 8.51
N ILE A 145 -16.09 -12.40 8.91
CA ILE A 145 -15.13 -13.04 8.00
C ILE A 145 -15.84 -13.75 6.84
N ARG A 146 -16.96 -14.44 7.10
CA ARG A 146 -17.76 -15.08 6.05
C ARG A 146 -18.36 -14.06 5.08
N GLU A 147 -18.86 -12.93 5.60
CA GLU A 147 -19.38 -11.84 4.76
C GLU A 147 -18.27 -11.20 3.90
N LEU A 148 -17.06 -11.06 4.45
CA LEU A 148 -15.90 -10.59 3.69
C LEU A 148 -15.43 -11.62 2.65
N ALA A 149 -15.47 -12.90 2.99
CA ALA A 149 -15.13 -13.97 2.05
C ALA A 149 -16.11 -13.99 0.86
N ALA A 150 -17.41 -13.75 1.09
CA ALA A 150 -18.42 -13.70 0.03
C ALA A 150 -18.15 -12.63 -1.05
N VAL A 151 -17.37 -11.60 -0.74
CA VAL A 151 -17.02 -10.51 -1.67
C VAL A 151 -15.54 -10.51 -2.07
N SER A 152 -14.78 -11.54 -1.67
CA SER A 152 -13.34 -11.67 -1.95
C SER A 152 -13.07 -12.78 -2.96
N ASP A 153 -12.04 -12.61 -3.78
CA ASP A 153 -11.65 -13.60 -4.79
C ASP A 153 -10.70 -14.66 -4.23
N VAL A 154 -9.90 -14.30 -3.22
CA VAL A 154 -8.90 -15.18 -2.61
C VAL A 154 -9.00 -15.11 -1.09
N PHE A 155 -8.97 -16.28 -0.44
CA PHE A 155 -8.89 -16.44 1.01
C PHE A 155 -7.55 -17.08 1.35
N VAL A 156 -6.73 -16.44 2.17
CA VAL A 156 -5.41 -16.95 2.55
C VAL A 156 -5.31 -17.08 4.06
N GLU A 157 -4.87 -18.23 4.53
CA GLU A 157 -4.74 -18.52 5.96
C GLU A 157 -3.52 -19.41 6.26
N ASN A 158 -2.99 -19.28 7.48
CA ASN A 158 -1.90 -20.11 7.98
C ASN A 158 -2.12 -20.57 9.43
N TYR A 159 -3.35 -20.96 9.74
CA TYR A 159 -3.70 -21.55 11.03
C TYR A 159 -3.30 -23.03 11.07
N VAL A 160 -3.26 -23.55 12.29
CA VAL A 160 -3.12 -24.99 12.51
C VAL A 160 -4.26 -25.72 11.78
N PRO A 161 -3.98 -26.79 11.02
CA PRO A 161 -5.00 -27.55 10.30
C PRO A 161 -6.21 -27.89 11.18
N GLY A 162 -7.41 -27.73 10.63
CA GLY A 162 -8.67 -27.96 11.34
C GLY A 162 -9.11 -26.82 12.27
N LYS A 163 -8.21 -25.93 12.69
CA LYS A 163 -8.56 -24.89 13.66
C LYS A 163 -9.58 -23.89 13.15
N LEU A 164 -9.52 -23.52 11.87
CA LEU A 164 -10.52 -22.65 11.24
C LEU A 164 -11.85 -23.36 10.99
N ALA A 165 -11.83 -24.68 10.72
CA ALA A 165 -13.05 -25.47 10.57
C ALA A 165 -13.86 -25.51 11.88
N GLU A 166 -13.21 -25.62 13.05
CA GLU A 166 -13.88 -25.48 14.36
C GLU A 166 -14.60 -24.13 14.54
N MET A 167 -14.18 -23.10 13.80
CA MET A 167 -14.76 -21.74 13.85
C MET A 167 -15.75 -21.48 12.69
N GLY A 168 -16.04 -22.48 11.86
CA GLY A 168 -16.91 -22.34 10.68
C GLY A 168 -16.29 -21.43 9.61
N LEU A 169 -14.97 -21.50 9.46
CA LEU A 169 -14.14 -20.77 8.51
C LEU A 169 -13.20 -21.72 7.73
N GLY A 170 -13.48 -23.03 7.77
CA GLY A 170 -12.76 -24.02 6.99
C GLY A 170 -13.07 -23.90 5.50
N TYR A 171 -12.39 -24.70 4.68
CA TYR A 171 -12.62 -24.70 3.24
C TYR A 171 -14.09 -25.00 2.90
N GLU A 172 -14.65 -26.03 3.52
CA GLU A 172 -16.02 -26.50 3.27
C GLU A 172 -17.03 -25.39 3.62
N ASP A 173 -16.90 -24.78 4.80
CA ASP A 173 -17.77 -23.68 5.25
C ASP A 173 -17.70 -22.46 4.31
N ILE A 174 -16.49 -22.11 3.88
CA ILE A 174 -16.26 -20.96 3.00
C ILE A 174 -16.74 -21.27 1.58
N ASN A 175 -16.58 -22.51 1.10
CA ASN A 175 -17.02 -22.92 -0.24
C ASN A 175 -18.55 -22.94 -0.36
N GLU A 176 -19.28 -23.21 0.72
CA GLU A 176 -20.76 -23.09 0.72
C GLU A 176 -21.23 -21.65 0.48
N ILE A 177 -20.50 -20.66 0.99
CA ILE A 177 -20.89 -19.24 0.96
C ILE A 177 -20.29 -18.51 -0.24
N ALA A 178 -19.03 -18.82 -0.53
CA ALA A 178 -18.22 -18.21 -1.56
C ALA A 178 -17.60 -19.31 -2.45
N PRO A 179 -18.40 -20.05 -3.24
CA PRO A 179 -17.91 -21.14 -4.09
C PRO A 179 -16.94 -20.64 -5.19
N HIS A 180 -16.82 -19.33 -5.36
CA HIS A 180 -15.92 -18.69 -6.32
C HIS A 180 -14.53 -18.42 -5.79
N ILE A 181 -14.34 -18.48 -4.47
CA ILE A 181 -13.10 -18.08 -3.84
C ILE A 181 -12.00 -19.11 -4.09
N VAL A 182 -10.77 -18.61 -4.23
CA VAL A 182 -9.56 -19.45 -4.18
C VAL A 182 -9.12 -19.54 -2.73
N TYR A 183 -9.23 -20.71 -2.12
CA TYR A 183 -8.83 -20.95 -0.73
C TYR A 183 -7.38 -21.47 -0.69
N CYS A 184 -6.52 -20.74 0.01
CA CYS A 184 -5.10 -21.06 0.16
C CYS A 184 -4.76 -21.25 1.64
N SER A 185 -4.32 -22.47 1.98
CA SER A 185 -3.84 -22.82 3.32
C SER A 185 -2.33 -23.03 3.30
N ILE A 186 -1.61 -22.28 4.13
CA ILE A 186 -0.15 -22.37 4.27
C ILE A 186 0.15 -23.03 5.62
N THR A 187 0.78 -24.20 5.59
CA THR A 187 1.14 -24.95 6.81
C THR A 187 2.61 -25.35 6.76
N ASP A 188 3.21 -25.49 7.93
CA ASP A 188 4.64 -25.74 8.04
C ASP A 188 4.95 -27.23 7.75
N SER A 189 5.79 -27.45 6.75
CA SER A 189 6.61 -28.65 6.47
C SER A 189 6.02 -29.94 5.90
N THR A 190 4.71 -30.15 5.78
CA THR A 190 4.22 -31.42 5.15
C THR A 190 3.01 -31.32 4.23
N PHE A 191 2.25 -30.22 4.21
CA PHE A 191 1.04 -30.15 3.36
C PHE A 191 0.60 -28.70 3.10
N THR A 192 1.24 -28.00 2.16
CA THR A 192 0.62 -26.79 1.60
C THR A 192 -0.60 -27.23 0.80
N ARG A 193 -1.79 -27.11 1.37
CA ARG A 193 -3.04 -27.48 0.71
C ARG A 193 -3.55 -26.26 -0.04
N LEU A 194 -3.21 -26.16 -1.32
CA LEU A 194 -4.04 -25.42 -2.25
C LEU A 194 -5.34 -26.20 -2.43
N VAL A 195 -6.35 -25.88 -1.63
CA VAL A 195 -7.72 -26.33 -1.92
C VAL A 195 -8.28 -25.38 -2.95
N SER A 196 -7.76 -25.47 -4.17
CA SER A 196 -8.32 -24.71 -5.27
C SER A 196 -9.65 -25.34 -5.68
N THR A 197 -10.67 -24.49 -5.79
CA THR A 197 -11.83 -24.68 -6.64
C THR A 197 -11.42 -25.10 -8.07
N PRO A 198 -12.34 -25.60 -8.93
CA PRO A 198 -12.00 -26.23 -10.21
C PRO A 198 -11.00 -25.40 -11.05
N ALA A 199 -10.04 -26.06 -11.70
CA ALA A 199 -8.91 -25.48 -12.43
C ALA A 199 -9.28 -24.36 -13.43
N ASP A 200 -10.54 -24.30 -13.88
CA ASP A 200 -11.10 -23.24 -14.73
C ASP A 200 -11.05 -21.85 -14.13
N ARG A 201 -11.11 -21.69 -12.80
CA ARG A 201 -11.13 -20.36 -12.18
C ARG A 201 -9.76 -19.76 -11.94
N MET A 202 -8.77 -20.57 -11.56
CA MET A 202 -7.37 -20.15 -11.59
C MET A 202 -7.00 -19.69 -13.01
N ARG A 203 -7.48 -20.42 -14.04
CA ARG A 203 -7.37 -19.99 -15.44
C ARG A 203 -8.05 -18.66 -15.72
N ASN A 204 -9.20 -18.34 -15.14
CA ASN A 204 -9.88 -17.06 -15.39
C ASN A 204 -9.21 -15.86 -14.71
N ILE A 205 -8.75 -16.00 -13.45
CA ILE A 205 -7.94 -14.97 -12.79
C ILE A 205 -6.64 -14.77 -13.55
N TRP A 206 -5.98 -15.87 -13.94
CA TRP A 206 -4.75 -15.82 -14.71
C TRP A 206 -4.95 -15.25 -16.11
N ARG A 207 -6.04 -15.57 -16.81
CA ARG A 207 -6.43 -14.95 -18.09
C ARG A 207 -6.76 -13.48 -17.95
N ARG A 208 -7.27 -13.02 -16.81
CA ARG A 208 -7.53 -11.60 -16.55
C ARG A 208 -6.20 -10.87 -16.31
N ALA A 209 -5.32 -11.46 -15.52
CA ALA A 209 -3.96 -10.96 -15.32
C ALA A 209 -3.12 -11.00 -16.60
N GLN A 210 -3.32 -11.98 -17.49
CA GLN A 210 -2.66 -12.07 -18.78
C GLN A 210 -3.20 -11.07 -19.81
N ARG A 211 -4.53 -10.93 -19.92
CA ARG A 211 -5.14 -9.92 -20.79
C ARG A 211 -4.65 -8.53 -20.42
N ASN A 212 -4.65 -8.18 -19.13
CA ASN A 212 -4.09 -6.92 -18.66
C ASN A 212 -2.60 -6.77 -19.03
N ARG A 213 -1.84 -7.87 -19.12
CA ARG A 213 -0.42 -7.87 -19.51
C ARG A 213 -0.21 -7.72 -21.01
N GLU A 214 -1.06 -8.37 -21.82
CA GLU A 214 -1.06 -8.29 -23.28
C GLU A 214 -1.55 -6.93 -23.74
N ASP A 215 -2.63 -6.41 -23.15
CA ASP A 215 -3.16 -5.07 -23.41
C ASP A 215 -2.10 -4.00 -23.06
N MET A 216 -1.43 -4.14 -21.89
CA MET A 216 -0.31 -3.27 -21.52
C MET A 216 0.88 -3.40 -22.48
N PHE A 217 1.23 -4.61 -22.92
CA PHE A 217 2.33 -4.81 -23.87
C PHE A 217 2.00 -4.22 -25.25
N GLN A 218 0.77 -4.36 -25.72
CA GLN A 218 0.31 -3.76 -26.97
C GLN A 218 0.23 -2.23 -26.88
N ASP A 219 -0.22 -1.69 -25.75
CA ASP A 219 -0.20 -0.24 -25.48
C ASP A 219 1.23 0.30 -25.44
N LEU A 220 2.18 -0.44 -24.85
CA LEU A 220 3.60 -0.09 -24.86
C LEU A 220 4.21 -0.16 -26.27
N LEU A 221 3.86 -1.18 -27.07
CA LEU A 221 4.29 -1.28 -28.46
C LEU A 221 3.73 -0.14 -29.31
N LYS A 222 2.45 0.20 -29.12
CA LYS A 222 1.80 1.31 -29.81
C LYS A 222 2.42 2.64 -29.44
N THR A 223 2.68 2.87 -28.14
CA THR A 223 3.39 4.06 -27.64
C THR A 223 4.82 4.14 -28.20
N ALA A 224 5.52 3.00 -28.30
CA ALA A 224 6.85 2.94 -28.91
C ALA A 224 6.82 3.23 -30.43
N GLN A 225 5.77 2.80 -31.13
CA GLN A 225 5.58 3.06 -32.56
C GLN A 225 5.12 4.49 -32.88
N GLU A 226 4.37 5.12 -31.97
CA GLU A 226 3.88 6.51 -32.07
C GLU A 226 4.92 7.55 -31.60
N SER A 227 6.01 7.12 -30.98
CA SER A 227 7.13 8.00 -30.65
C SER A 227 7.76 8.58 -31.92
N PRO A 228 7.91 9.92 -32.03
CA PRO A 228 8.51 10.53 -33.21
C PRO A 228 9.91 9.92 -33.43
N ARG A 229 10.16 9.37 -34.63
CA ARG A 229 11.52 9.02 -35.03
C ARG A 229 12.31 10.32 -35.09
N GLU A 230 13.00 10.64 -34.00
CA GLU A 230 13.91 11.77 -33.96
C GLU A 230 14.98 11.53 -35.03
N ASN A 231 14.97 12.40 -36.04
CA ASN A 231 15.77 12.27 -37.26
C ASN A 231 17.24 11.97 -36.93
N ARG A 232 17.71 10.81 -37.39
CA ARG A 232 19.11 10.53 -37.69
C ARG A 232 19.30 10.49 -39.20
#